data_AF-A0A7I4BCI7-F1
#
_entry.id   AF-A0A7I4BCI7-F1
#
_cell.length_a   1.000
_cell.length_b   1.000
_cell.length_c   1.000
_cell.angle_alpha   90.00
_cell.angle_beta   90.00
_cell.angle_gamma   90.00
#
_symmetry.space_group_name_H-M   'P 1'
#
loop_
_entity.id
_entity.type
_entity.pdbx_description
1 polymer ?
#
loop_
_entity_poly.entity_id
_entity_poly.type
_entity_poly.pdbx_seq_one_letter_code
_entity_poly.pdbx_strand_id
1 'polypeptide(L)'
;MRHFAAQIFVPLVKSRAEIQLQRKKNVMINLKVVIGGVLDFYFFAEPTPLEVIDQYTKLVDWLAPMPCWTFGTYQCRWGYDNIDDLKDVAQNYKKVRNFVEELHANGQQYVLILNPGVSVAYKDYITLERGLKEDVFLKNKFEDNFLAQVWPDLVYFPDFLQPKVDSWWTTEMRDFFSMVPFDGLWIDMNKASNFCSGNQCSFTPKSLAVFANKSNISNNECVLQCVERRKIGDKSILMTVKHWNDVLEYNAHILYGLSESVVTQRVLTTVTHKRPFVLSRSTFVGSGAHTAHWTGNNKVKRTSFTLIVAFDKSSHATAFGKLFVDNCQDHEMEVRDGSSTFVQYFAKRSSHAGSLIERVISGDYALAQGLVLQNIKLLGVSKITHIIRLSFYLYSLSFN
;
A
#
# COMPACT_ATOMS: atom_id res chain seq x y z
N MET A 1 -14.36 27.61 30.21
CA MET A 1 -14.49 26.47 29.28
C MET A 1 -13.31 26.51 28.31
N ARG A 2 -12.35 25.58 28.40
CA ARG A 2 -11.29 25.43 27.38
C ARG A 2 -11.71 24.32 26.44
N HIS A 3 -12.27 24.66 25.28
CA HIS A 3 -12.53 23.70 24.21
C HIS A 3 -11.18 23.29 23.63
N PHE A 4 -10.74 22.05 23.91
CA PHE A 4 -9.62 21.46 23.20
C PHE A 4 -10.14 20.90 21.89
N ALA A 5 -10.02 21.70 20.82
CA ALA A 5 -10.19 21.26 19.44
C ALA A 5 -9.34 20.00 19.20
N ALA A 6 -9.89 19.02 18.48
CA ALA A 6 -9.08 17.94 17.95
C ALA A 6 -8.25 18.52 16.79
N GLN A 7 -7.06 19.04 17.10
CA GLN A 7 -6.16 19.53 16.06
C GLN A 7 -5.45 18.33 15.44
N ILE A 8 -5.87 17.91 14.26
CA ILE A 8 -5.06 17.04 13.41
C ILE A 8 -4.11 17.94 12.62
N PHE A 9 -2.82 17.70 12.80
CA PHE A 9 -1.75 18.33 12.04
C PHE A 9 -1.36 17.39 10.90
N VAL A 10 -1.61 17.79 9.66
CA VAL A 10 -1.17 17.05 8.48
C VAL A 10 -0.11 17.88 7.77
N PRO A 11 1.19 17.61 7.98
CA PRO A 11 2.23 18.24 7.19
C PRO A 11 2.22 17.62 5.79
N LEU A 12 1.83 18.38 4.77
CA LEU A 12 1.93 17.95 3.37
C LEU A 12 3.33 18.23 2.86
N VAL A 13 4.30 17.41 3.25
CA VAL A 13 5.66 17.53 2.73
C VAL A 13 5.78 16.64 1.50
N LYS A 14 5.92 17.27 0.32
CA LYS A 14 6.18 16.59 -0.96
C LYS A 14 7.60 16.03 -1.06
N SER A 15 8.40 16.19 -0.01
CA SER A 15 9.79 15.75 0.10
C SER A 15 9.98 14.94 1.38
N ARG A 16 11.12 14.26 1.53
CA ARG A 16 11.40 13.48 2.74
C ARG A 16 11.43 14.40 3.97
N ALA A 17 10.58 14.07 4.94
CA ALA A 17 10.55 14.70 6.26
C ALA A 17 10.85 13.68 7.35
N GLU A 18 11.47 14.14 8.44
CA GLU A 18 11.60 13.40 9.68
C GLU A 18 10.76 14.11 10.75
N ILE A 19 9.81 13.39 11.34
CA ILE A 19 8.95 13.92 12.41
C ILE A 19 9.46 13.40 13.74
N GLN A 20 9.82 14.31 14.65
CA GLN A 20 10.26 13.97 16.00
C GLN A 20 9.24 14.47 17.02
N LEU A 21 8.69 13.55 17.80
CA LEU A 21 7.78 13.85 18.90
C LEU A 21 8.58 13.91 20.20
N GLN A 22 8.57 15.07 20.86
CA GLN A 22 9.18 15.24 22.18
C GLN A 22 8.10 15.50 23.23
N ARG A 23 7.96 14.60 24.19
CA ARG A 23 7.05 14.75 25.32
C ARG A 23 7.81 15.36 26.50
N LYS A 24 7.76 16.68 26.64
CA LYS A 24 8.13 17.41 27.89
C LYS A 24 6.84 17.87 28.60
N LYS A 25 6.94 18.75 29.61
CA LYS A 25 5.77 19.39 30.25
C LYS A 25 4.79 20.02 29.22
N ASN A 26 5.30 20.42 28.05
CA ASN A 26 4.54 20.71 26.84
C ASN A 26 4.85 19.66 25.76
N VAL A 27 3.85 19.25 24.99
CA VAL A 27 4.04 18.40 23.80
C VAL A 27 4.59 19.29 22.67
N MET A 28 5.78 18.97 22.18
CA MET A 28 6.41 19.66 21.06
C MET A 28 6.56 18.69 19.89
N ILE A 29 6.07 19.09 18.71
CA ILE A 29 6.26 18.36 17.46
C ILE A 29 7.33 19.11 16.66
N ASN A 30 8.48 18.49 16.46
CA ASN A 30 9.55 19.04 15.64
C ASN A 30 9.49 18.38 14.26
N LEU A 31 9.15 19.17 13.24
CA LEU A 31 9.20 18.76 11.85
C LEU A 31 10.56 19.16 11.29
N LYS A 32 11.43 18.18 11.02
CA LYS A 32 12.66 18.43 10.26
C LYS A 32 12.39 18.07 8.80
N VAL A 33 12.16 19.08 7.96
CA VAL A 33 12.17 18.88 6.51
C VAL A 33 13.62 18.81 6.09
N VAL A 34 14.04 17.63 5.66
CA VAL A 34 15.47 17.31 5.53
C VAL A 34 16.01 17.72 4.15
N ILE A 35 15.15 17.80 3.12
CA ILE A 35 15.64 17.75 1.75
C ILE A 35 14.97 18.70 0.72
N GLY A 36 13.96 19.51 1.06
CA GLY A 36 13.42 20.54 0.14
C GLY A 36 11.91 20.72 0.15
N GLY A 37 11.36 21.43 -0.84
CA GLY A 37 9.93 21.77 -0.92
C GLY A 37 9.56 23.03 -0.14
N VAL A 38 8.26 23.32 -0.05
CA VAL A 38 7.70 24.41 0.76
C VAL A 38 6.98 23.85 1.97
N LEU A 39 6.91 24.64 3.04
CA LEU A 39 6.12 24.31 4.22
C LEU A 39 4.67 24.70 3.98
N ASP A 40 3.85 23.72 3.58
CA ASP A 40 2.42 23.90 3.38
C ASP A 40 1.65 23.16 4.49
N PHE A 41 0.93 23.91 5.32
CA PHE A 41 0.29 23.42 6.54
C PHE A 41 -1.21 23.70 6.53
N TYR A 42 -1.98 22.65 6.80
CA TYR A 42 -3.42 22.71 6.96
C TYR A 42 -3.76 22.35 8.41
N PHE A 43 -4.56 23.19 9.06
CA PHE A 43 -5.02 23.00 10.42
C PHE A 43 -6.53 22.81 10.41
N PHE A 44 -6.98 21.67 10.93
CA PHE A 44 -8.39 21.35 11.07
C PHE A 44 -8.77 21.47 12.54
N ALA A 45 -9.80 22.26 12.84
CA ALA A 45 -10.10 22.70 14.20
C ALA A 45 -11.57 22.46 14.57
N GLU A 46 -12.05 21.24 14.31
CA GLU A 46 -13.44 20.89 14.59
C GLU A 46 -13.67 20.37 16.03
N PRO A 47 -14.90 20.53 16.56
CA PRO A 47 -15.26 20.06 17.90
C PRO A 47 -15.12 18.55 18.09
N THR A 48 -15.46 17.76 17.06
CA THR A 48 -15.43 16.30 17.11
C THR A 48 -14.37 15.70 16.17
N PRO A 49 -13.76 14.55 16.52
CA PRO A 49 -12.82 13.87 15.63
C PRO A 49 -13.40 13.52 14.25
N LEU A 50 -14.71 13.24 14.16
CA LEU A 50 -15.37 12.90 12.90
C LEU A 50 -15.44 14.11 11.96
N GLU A 51 -15.77 15.29 12.48
CA GLU A 51 -15.79 16.54 11.71
C GLU A 51 -14.38 16.94 11.25
N VAL A 52 -13.35 16.65 12.05
CA VAL A 52 -11.96 16.86 11.62
C VAL A 52 -11.61 15.99 10.42
N ILE A 53 -12.03 14.72 10.44
CA ILE A 53 -11.84 13.80 9.30
C ILE A 53 -12.65 14.28 8.08
N ASP A 54 -13.86 14.78 8.28
CA ASP A 54 -14.69 15.39 7.22
C ASP A 54 -14.00 16.61 6.58
N GLN A 55 -13.43 17.52 7.36
CA GLN A 55 -12.65 18.63 6.81
C GLN A 55 -11.38 18.18 6.09
N TYR A 56 -10.68 17.21 6.64
CA TYR A 56 -9.48 16.67 6.00
C TYR A 56 -9.81 16.03 4.65
N THR A 57 -10.86 15.22 4.57
CA THR A 57 -11.30 14.57 3.33
C THR A 57 -11.86 15.56 2.31
N LYS A 58 -12.42 16.70 2.73
CA LYS A 58 -12.74 17.80 1.80
C LYS A 58 -11.50 18.43 1.16
N LEU A 59 -10.35 18.42 1.83
CA LEU A 59 -9.09 18.91 1.25
C LEU A 59 -8.45 17.90 0.31
N VAL A 60 -8.42 16.62 0.70
CA VAL A 60 -7.64 15.57 0.02
C VAL A 60 -8.48 14.62 -0.83
N ASP A 61 -9.76 14.95 -0.96
CA ASP A 61 -10.83 14.18 -1.58
C ASP A 61 -11.35 12.99 -0.73
N TRP A 62 -12.60 12.62 -1.00
CA TRP A 62 -13.31 11.54 -0.32
C TRP A 62 -12.81 10.17 -0.78
N LEU A 63 -12.96 9.16 0.09
CA LEU A 63 -12.60 7.79 -0.25
C LEU A 63 -13.40 7.32 -1.47
N ALA A 64 -12.70 6.68 -2.41
CA ALA A 64 -13.34 6.12 -3.59
C ALA A 64 -14.41 5.10 -3.16
N PRO A 65 -15.64 5.15 -3.71
CA PRO A 65 -16.59 4.08 -3.48
C PRO A 65 -16.05 2.79 -4.10
N MET A 66 -16.12 1.69 -3.37
CA MET A 66 -15.69 0.38 -3.87
C MET A 66 -16.87 -0.42 -4.45
N PRO A 67 -16.67 -1.27 -5.47
CA PRO A 67 -17.69 -2.22 -5.91
C PRO A 67 -18.11 -3.17 -4.78
N CYS A 68 -19.38 -3.58 -4.70
CA CYS A 68 -19.86 -4.38 -3.56
C CYS A 68 -19.11 -5.72 -3.38
N TRP A 69 -18.69 -6.35 -4.47
CA TRP A 69 -17.95 -7.60 -4.42
C TRP A 69 -16.61 -7.48 -3.69
N THR A 70 -16.06 -6.26 -3.58
CA THR A 70 -14.76 -6.06 -2.94
C THR A 70 -14.79 -6.27 -1.43
N PHE A 71 -15.97 -6.36 -0.82
CA PHE A 71 -16.13 -6.68 0.58
C PHE A 71 -16.21 -8.20 0.84
N GLY A 72 -16.16 -9.02 -0.21
CA GLY A 72 -16.02 -10.46 -0.12
C GLY A 72 -14.59 -10.89 0.26
N THR A 73 -14.36 -12.20 0.27
CA THR A 73 -13.06 -12.81 0.57
C THR A 73 -12.16 -12.86 -0.66
N TYR A 74 -10.86 -12.62 -0.49
CA TYR A 74 -9.85 -12.71 -1.55
C TYR A 74 -8.88 -13.84 -1.25
N GLN A 75 -8.48 -14.58 -2.29
CA GLN A 75 -7.42 -15.56 -2.23
C GLN A 75 -6.31 -15.16 -3.23
N CYS A 76 -5.06 -15.12 -2.77
CA CYS A 76 -3.92 -14.81 -3.61
C CYS A 76 -2.65 -15.49 -3.06
N ARG A 77 -1.74 -15.87 -3.95
CA ARG A 77 -0.44 -16.44 -3.60
C ARG A 77 0.58 -16.14 -4.71
N TRP A 78 1.81 -15.83 -4.32
CA TRP A 78 2.95 -15.85 -5.24
C TRP A 78 3.49 -17.28 -5.39
N GLY A 79 3.75 -17.71 -6.63
CA GLY A 79 4.17 -19.09 -6.92
C GLY A 79 3.01 -20.04 -7.21
N TYR A 80 1.95 -19.58 -7.88
CA TYR A 80 1.10 -20.50 -8.64
C TYR A 80 1.92 -20.98 -9.85
N ASP A 81 2.66 -22.07 -9.66
CA ASP A 81 3.74 -22.48 -10.56
C ASP A 81 3.26 -23.16 -11.87
N ASN A 82 2.02 -23.65 -11.98
CA ASN A 82 1.55 -24.42 -13.14
C ASN A 82 0.22 -23.95 -13.77
N ILE A 83 0.24 -23.67 -15.09
CA ILE A 83 -0.80 -24.02 -16.10
C ILE A 83 -0.29 -25.19 -17.00
N ASP A 84 0.79 -25.84 -16.52
CA ASP A 84 1.75 -26.71 -17.18
C ASP A 84 2.57 -26.01 -18.29
N ASP A 85 3.66 -25.39 -17.82
CA ASP A 85 4.94 -25.15 -18.49
C ASP A 85 4.95 -24.44 -19.84
N LEU A 86 4.52 -23.17 -19.82
CA LEU A 86 5.03 -22.02 -20.58
C LEU A 86 5.68 -22.29 -21.95
N LYS A 87 4.98 -23.04 -22.80
CA LYS A 87 5.14 -23.01 -24.26
C LYS A 87 3.82 -22.52 -24.85
N ASP A 88 3.90 -21.40 -25.58
CA ASP A 88 2.82 -20.67 -26.25
C ASP A 88 2.00 -19.69 -25.38
N VAL A 89 2.44 -18.42 -25.36
CA VAL A 89 1.85 -17.30 -24.60
C VAL A 89 0.39 -17.02 -25.01
N ALA A 90 0.05 -17.16 -26.29
CA ALA A 90 -1.31 -16.90 -26.78
C ALA A 90 -2.32 -17.96 -26.31
N GLN A 91 -1.92 -19.24 -26.27
CA GLN A 91 -2.75 -20.32 -25.74
C GLN A 91 -3.00 -20.15 -24.24
N ASN A 92 -2.03 -19.59 -23.51
CA ASN A 92 -2.17 -19.30 -22.08
C ASN A 92 -3.18 -18.18 -21.82
N TYR A 93 -3.17 -17.10 -22.59
CA TYR A 93 -4.21 -16.07 -22.44
C TYR A 93 -5.60 -16.60 -22.72
N LYS A 94 -5.76 -17.55 -23.66
CA LYS A 94 -7.04 -18.24 -23.86
C LYS A 94 -7.45 -19.11 -22.67
N LYS A 95 -6.51 -19.87 -22.08
CA LYS A 95 -6.77 -20.64 -20.85
C LYS A 95 -7.17 -19.73 -19.68
N VAL A 96 -6.43 -18.63 -19.48
CA VAL A 96 -6.72 -17.64 -18.43
C VAL A 96 -8.09 -17.01 -18.69
N ARG A 97 -8.39 -16.63 -19.93
CA ARG A 97 -9.70 -16.10 -20.29
C ARG A 97 -10.83 -17.06 -19.93
N ASN A 98 -10.72 -18.33 -20.33
CA ASN A 98 -11.73 -19.35 -20.02
C ASN A 98 -11.92 -19.50 -18.49
N PHE A 99 -10.82 -19.49 -17.72
CA PHE A 99 -10.88 -19.55 -16.26
C PHE A 99 -11.59 -18.33 -15.67
N VAL A 100 -11.30 -17.12 -16.17
CA VAL A 100 -11.98 -15.90 -15.72
C VAL A 100 -13.47 -15.93 -16.10
N GLU A 101 -13.81 -16.42 -17.29
CA GLU A 101 -15.20 -16.61 -17.72
C GLU A 101 -15.94 -17.62 -16.82
N GLU A 102 -15.27 -18.69 -16.38
CA GLU A 102 -15.81 -19.65 -15.40
C GLU A 102 -16.02 -19.01 -14.02
N LEU A 103 -15.04 -18.24 -13.52
CA LEU A 103 -15.19 -17.47 -12.29
C LEU A 103 -16.40 -16.53 -12.38
N HIS A 104 -16.55 -15.82 -13.49
CA HIS A 104 -17.68 -14.91 -13.73
C HIS A 104 -19.02 -15.66 -13.79
N ALA A 105 -19.07 -16.83 -14.43
CA ALA A 105 -20.24 -17.68 -14.47
C ALA A 105 -20.67 -18.14 -13.05
N ASN A 106 -19.71 -18.29 -12.14
CA ASN A 106 -19.93 -18.62 -10.73
C ASN A 106 -20.11 -17.39 -9.81
N GLY A 107 -20.23 -16.18 -10.38
CA GLY A 107 -20.42 -14.94 -9.62
C GLY A 107 -19.17 -14.42 -8.90
N GLN A 108 -18.00 -14.97 -9.20
CA GLN A 108 -16.70 -14.56 -8.66
C GLN A 108 -16.05 -13.49 -9.55
N GLN A 109 -14.96 -12.89 -9.05
CA GLN A 109 -14.21 -11.84 -9.74
C GLN A 109 -12.73 -12.20 -9.82
N TYR A 110 -12.03 -11.59 -10.78
CA TYR A 110 -10.62 -11.81 -11.01
C TYR A 110 -9.81 -10.51 -10.92
N VAL A 111 -8.85 -10.45 -10.01
CA VAL A 111 -7.96 -9.29 -9.81
C VAL A 111 -6.55 -9.65 -10.28
N LEU A 112 -5.98 -8.81 -11.15
CA LEU A 112 -4.67 -9.05 -11.75
C LEU A 112 -3.59 -8.15 -11.13
N ILE A 113 -2.42 -8.71 -10.84
CA ILE A 113 -1.25 -7.92 -10.46
C ILE A 113 -0.62 -7.24 -11.67
N LEU A 114 -0.22 -5.99 -11.50
CA LEU A 114 0.53 -5.22 -12.49
C LEU A 114 1.70 -4.50 -11.82
N ASN A 115 2.86 -4.57 -12.45
CA ASN A 115 4.04 -3.82 -12.05
C ASN A 115 4.29 -2.70 -13.08
N PRO A 116 4.76 -1.51 -12.66
CA PRO A 116 4.94 -0.39 -13.59
C PRO A 116 6.12 -0.59 -14.56
N GLY A 117 7.14 -1.38 -14.20
CA GLY A 117 8.32 -1.56 -15.04
C GLY A 117 8.03 -2.31 -16.36
N VAL A 118 8.17 -1.62 -17.49
CA VAL A 118 7.98 -2.17 -18.84
C VAL A 118 9.29 -2.76 -19.35
N SER A 119 9.30 -4.05 -19.66
CA SER A 119 10.53 -4.74 -20.08
C SER A 119 11.08 -4.25 -21.42
N VAL A 120 12.40 -4.12 -21.51
CA VAL A 120 13.14 -3.87 -22.75
C VAL A 120 13.87 -5.11 -23.29
N ALA A 121 13.79 -6.22 -22.55
CA ALA A 121 14.53 -7.45 -22.80
C ALA A 121 13.83 -8.41 -23.80
N TYR A 122 12.67 -8.03 -24.33
CA TYR A 122 11.92 -8.82 -25.31
C TYR A 122 11.98 -8.21 -26.72
N LYS A 123 11.99 -9.08 -27.73
CA LYS A 123 11.84 -8.67 -29.14
C LYS A 123 10.35 -8.46 -29.45
N ASP A 124 10.02 -7.48 -30.29
CA ASP A 124 8.67 -7.23 -30.81
C ASP A 124 7.61 -7.03 -29.69
N TYR A 125 7.99 -6.32 -28.62
CA TYR A 125 7.11 -6.10 -27.46
C TYR A 125 6.31 -4.83 -27.62
N ILE A 126 5.05 -4.98 -28.04
CA ILE A 126 4.18 -3.87 -28.48
C ILE A 126 3.97 -2.79 -27.43
N THR A 127 3.85 -3.17 -26.14
CA THR A 127 3.68 -2.22 -25.04
C THR A 127 4.87 -1.27 -24.91
N LEU A 128 6.10 -1.79 -25.10
CA LEU A 128 7.31 -0.98 -25.14
C LEU A 128 7.34 -0.10 -26.39
N GLU A 129 7.07 -0.64 -27.57
CA GLU A 129 7.13 0.10 -28.82
C GLU A 129 6.18 1.30 -28.84
N ARG A 130 4.94 1.11 -28.37
CA ARG A 130 3.96 2.18 -28.23
C ARG A 130 4.39 3.19 -27.18
N GLY A 131 4.94 2.74 -26.04
CA GLY A 131 5.45 3.64 -25.00
C GLY A 131 6.62 4.50 -25.46
N LEU A 132 7.53 3.92 -26.25
CA LEU A 132 8.65 4.64 -26.87
C LEU A 132 8.15 5.66 -27.90
N LYS A 133 7.15 5.30 -28.70
CA LYS A 133 6.53 6.18 -29.69
C LYS A 133 5.84 7.40 -29.05
N GLU A 134 5.13 7.18 -27.94
CA GLU A 134 4.41 8.24 -27.21
C GLU A 134 5.30 9.02 -26.23
N ASP A 135 6.55 8.59 -26.04
CA ASP A 135 7.54 9.19 -25.13
C ASP A 135 7.04 9.30 -23.68
N VAL A 136 6.59 8.17 -23.13
CA VAL A 136 5.94 8.09 -21.81
C VAL A 136 6.83 7.59 -20.68
N PHE A 137 8.11 7.33 -20.94
CA PHE A 137 9.04 6.79 -19.93
C PHE A 137 9.85 7.90 -19.27
N LEU A 138 10.25 7.64 -18.02
CA LEU A 138 11.14 8.53 -17.27
C LEU A 138 12.49 8.72 -17.98
N LYS A 139 13.05 9.92 -17.87
CA LYS A 139 14.29 10.30 -18.56
C LYS A 139 15.45 10.48 -17.60
N ASN A 140 16.65 10.09 -18.02
CA ASN A 140 17.87 10.47 -17.33
C ASN A 140 18.23 11.94 -17.65
N LYS A 141 19.33 12.44 -17.11
CA LYS A 141 19.77 13.83 -17.34
C LYS A 141 20.23 14.14 -18.77
N PHE A 142 20.40 13.10 -19.60
CA PHE A 142 20.76 13.20 -21.02
C PHE A 142 19.54 13.08 -21.94
N GLU A 143 18.33 13.05 -21.38
CA GLU A 143 17.07 12.87 -22.11
C GLU A 143 16.86 11.46 -22.69
N ASP A 144 17.70 10.48 -22.32
CA ASP A 144 17.48 9.07 -22.64
C ASP A 144 16.54 8.41 -21.64
N ASN A 145 15.84 7.35 -22.06
CA ASN A 145 15.00 6.56 -21.16
C ASN A 145 15.81 5.97 -20.00
N PHE A 146 15.36 6.18 -18.77
CA PHE A 146 16.03 5.70 -17.58
C PHE A 146 15.91 4.18 -17.43
N LEU A 147 17.04 3.49 -17.53
CA LEU A 147 17.12 2.05 -17.40
C LEU A 147 17.15 1.61 -15.93
N ALA A 148 16.26 0.69 -15.56
CA ALA A 148 16.16 0.12 -14.23
C ALA A 148 16.07 -1.40 -14.27
N GLN A 149 16.00 -2.03 -13.09
CA GLN A 149 15.94 -3.48 -12.96
C GLN A 149 14.80 -3.95 -12.04
N VAL A 150 13.94 -4.84 -12.53
CA VAL A 150 12.88 -5.47 -11.71
C VAL A 150 12.71 -6.94 -12.16
N TRP A 151 11.50 -7.51 -12.03
CA TRP A 151 11.20 -8.91 -12.32
C TRP A 151 11.59 -9.35 -13.74
N PRO A 152 11.32 -8.59 -14.82
CA PRO A 152 11.71 -9.00 -16.17
C PRO A 152 13.14 -8.53 -16.53
N ASP A 153 14.02 -8.37 -15.54
CA ASP A 153 15.37 -7.83 -15.68
C ASP A 153 15.34 -6.35 -16.10
N LEU A 154 15.72 -5.99 -17.34
CA LEU A 154 15.80 -4.60 -17.78
C LEU A 154 14.40 -4.02 -18.04
N VAL A 155 14.12 -2.86 -17.44
CA VAL A 155 12.86 -2.14 -17.62
C VAL A 155 13.04 -0.64 -17.82
N TYR A 156 12.04 -0.02 -18.43
CA TYR A 156 11.74 1.40 -18.31
C TYR A 156 10.52 1.61 -17.42
N PHE A 157 10.57 2.64 -16.58
CA PHE A 157 9.43 3.05 -15.76
C PHE A 157 8.62 4.13 -16.50
N PRO A 158 7.30 3.96 -16.65
CA PRO A 158 6.42 5.01 -17.14
C PRO A 158 6.43 6.20 -16.21
N ASP A 159 6.32 7.38 -16.78
CA ASP A 159 6.07 8.61 -16.06
C ASP A 159 4.58 8.89 -15.98
N PHE A 160 3.98 8.62 -14.82
CA PHE A 160 2.56 8.87 -14.61
C PHE A 160 2.22 10.38 -14.45
N LEU A 161 3.20 11.28 -14.52
CA LEU A 161 2.98 12.73 -14.63
C LEU A 161 2.92 13.21 -16.09
N GLN A 162 3.34 12.40 -17.06
CA GLN A 162 3.28 12.72 -18.48
C GLN A 162 1.82 12.67 -18.98
N PRO A 163 1.23 13.76 -19.50
CA PRO A 163 -0.16 13.76 -19.96
C PRO A 163 -0.50 12.71 -21.02
N LYS A 164 0.47 12.30 -21.85
CA LYS A 164 0.27 11.25 -22.86
C LYS A 164 0.13 9.84 -22.27
N VAL A 165 0.59 9.63 -21.03
CA VAL A 165 0.57 8.33 -20.36
C VAL A 165 -0.85 7.77 -20.27
N ASP A 166 -1.86 8.63 -20.11
CA ASP A 166 -3.26 8.22 -20.08
C ASP A 166 -3.69 7.50 -21.35
N SER A 167 -3.35 8.05 -22.51
CA SER A 167 -3.74 7.48 -23.81
C SER A 167 -3.04 6.14 -24.06
N TRP A 168 -1.76 6.06 -23.71
CA TRP A 168 -0.97 4.84 -23.79
C TRP A 168 -1.51 3.79 -22.81
N TRP A 169 -1.64 4.12 -21.53
CA TRP A 169 -2.14 3.22 -20.49
C TRP A 169 -3.56 2.74 -20.78
N THR A 170 -4.43 3.62 -21.31
CA THR A 170 -5.77 3.22 -21.76
C THR A 170 -5.71 2.18 -22.87
N THR A 171 -4.81 2.35 -23.83
CA THR A 171 -4.66 1.42 -24.95
C THR A 171 -4.15 0.07 -24.47
N GLU A 172 -3.11 0.05 -23.64
CA GLU A 172 -2.54 -1.20 -23.10
C GLU A 172 -3.55 -1.94 -22.23
N MET A 173 -4.30 -1.22 -21.38
CA MET A 173 -5.35 -1.82 -20.55
C MET A 173 -6.52 -2.33 -21.37
N ARG A 174 -6.96 -1.60 -22.39
CA ARG A 174 -8.05 -2.03 -23.27
C ARG A 174 -7.69 -3.28 -24.05
N ASP A 175 -6.50 -3.30 -24.63
CA ASP A 175 -6.02 -4.45 -25.40
C ASP A 175 -5.90 -5.67 -24.49
N PHE A 176 -5.33 -5.52 -23.28
CA PHE A 176 -5.22 -6.62 -22.34
C PHE A 176 -6.59 -7.09 -21.80
N PHE A 177 -7.49 -6.16 -21.47
CA PHE A 177 -8.86 -6.47 -21.04
C PHE A 177 -9.66 -7.22 -22.11
N SER A 178 -9.42 -6.91 -23.39
CA SER A 178 -10.05 -7.63 -24.51
C SER A 178 -9.62 -9.10 -24.57
N MET A 179 -8.44 -9.43 -24.06
CA MET A 179 -7.91 -10.79 -23.98
C MET A 179 -8.36 -11.49 -22.70
N VAL A 180 -8.26 -10.82 -21.55
CA VAL A 180 -8.61 -11.34 -20.22
C VAL A 180 -9.50 -10.32 -19.49
N PRO A 181 -10.80 -10.59 -19.29
CA PRO A 181 -11.74 -9.64 -18.70
C PRO A 181 -11.61 -9.58 -17.17
N PHE A 182 -10.52 -9.01 -16.65
CA PHE A 182 -10.29 -8.84 -15.21
C PHE A 182 -11.22 -7.76 -14.60
N ASP A 183 -11.52 -7.87 -13.30
CA ASP A 183 -12.46 -6.97 -12.59
C ASP A 183 -11.76 -5.88 -11.77
N GLY A 184 -10.47 -6.01 -11.52
CA GLY A 184 -9.68 -5.03 -10.80
C GLY A 184 -8.18 -5.25 -10.94
N LEU A 185 -7.40 -4.27 -10.50
CA LEU A 185 -5.95 -4.29 -10.59
C LEU A 185 -5.27 -4.16 -9.23
N TRP A 186 -4.24 -4.96 -9.04
CA TRP A 186 -3.29 -4.87 -7.95
C TRP A 186 -1.98 -4.26 -8.48
N ILE A 187 -1.79 -2.96 -8.28
CA ILE A 187 -0.58 -2.24 -8.69
C ILE A 187 0.48 -2.34 -7.59
N ASP A 188 1.51 -3.15 -7.85
CA ASP A 188 2.62 -3.40 -6.92
C ASP A 188 3.93 -2.84 -7.47
N MET A 189 4.98 -2.85 -6.64
CA MET A 189 6.32 -2.39 -6.99
C MET A 189 6.39 -0.90 -7.33
N ASN A 190 5.33 -0.15 -7.06
CA ASN A 190 5.16 1.25 -7.44
C ASN A 190 5.63 2.30 -6.43
N LYS A 191 6.74 2.00 -5.73
CA LYS A 191 7.41 2.98 -4.88
C LYS A 191 8.09 4.12 -5.68
N ALA A 192 8.70 3.93 -6.87
CA ALA A 192 8.99 2.76 -7.70
C ALA A 192 10.16 1.90 -7.17
N SER A 193 9.93 0.59 -7.04
CA SER A 193 10.92 -0.34 -6.50
C SER A 193 11.88 -0.77 -7.59
N ASN A 194 13.18 -0.60 -7.33
CA ASN A 194 14.25 -0.98 -8.23
C ASN A 194 15.15 -2.02 -7.55
N PHE A 195 15.48 -3.12 -8.24
CA PHE A 195 16.41 -4.12 -7.71
C PHE A 195 17.84 -3.61 -7.65
N CYS A 196 18.17 -2.60 -8.46
CA CYS A 196 19.39 -1.81 -8.34
C CYS A 196 19.18 -0.52 -7.53
N SER A 197 20.30 0.05 -7.08
CA SER A 197 20.32 1.30 -6.34
C SER A 197 20.68 2.44 -7.30
N GLY A 198 19.67 3.20 -7.73
CA GLY A 198 19.82 4.18 -8.81
C GLY A 198 20.17 3.51 -10.13
N ASN A 199 21.34 3.83 -10.68
CA ASN A 199 21.84 3.31 -11.96
C ASN A 199 22.82 2.12 -11.83
N GLN A 200 23.07 1.64 -10.61
CA GLN A 200 24.02 0.55 -10.34
C GLN A 200 23.36 -0.82 -10.55
N CYS A 201 23.04 -1.14 -11.80
CA CYS A 201 22.28 -2.34 -12.17
C CYS A 201 23.18 -3.44 -12.77
N SER A 202 22.84 -4.70 -12.48
CA SER A 202 23.56 -5.87 -12.97
C SER A 202 22.62 -6.73 -13.80
N PHE A 203 22.71 -6.61 -15.11
CA PHE A 203 21.79 -7.24 -16.06
C PHE A 203 22.28 -8.60 -16.56
N THR A 204 21.34 -9.47 -16.96
CA THR A 204 21.72 -10.77 -17.52
C THR A 204 22.26 -10.62 -18.96
N PRO A 205 23.23 -11.48 -19.38
CA PRO A 205 23.77 -11.43 -20.75
C PRO A 205 22.69 -11.58 -21.83
N LYS A 206 21.66 -12.40 -21.57
CA LYS A 206 20.54 -12.62 -22.50
C LYS A 206 19.77 -11.32 -22.78
N SER A 207 19.42 -10.59 -21.73
CA SER A 207 18.68 -9.34 -21.88
C SER A 207 19.54 -8.24 -22.53
N LEU A 208 20.84 -8.19 -22.19
CA LEU A 208 21.79 -7.27 -22.80
C LEU A 208 21.96 -7.52 -24.31
N ALA A 209 21.97 -8.76 -24.77
CA ALA A 209 22.07 -9.08 -26.20
C ALA A 209 20.86 -8.56 -27.00
N VAL A 210 19.65 -8.60 -26.42
CA VAL A 210 18.45 -8.04 -27.04
C VAL A 210 18.49 -6.51 -27.03
N PHE A 211 18.96 -5.91 -25.93
CA PHE A 211 19.03 -4.46 -25.78
C PHE A 211 20.12 -3.82 -26.65
N ALA A 212 21.31 -4.41 -26.75
CA ALA A 212 22.42 -3.89 -27.55
C ALA A 212 22.11 -3.81 -29.05
N ASN A 213 21.22 -4.68 -29.55
CA ASN A 213 20.69 -4.60 -30.91
C ASN A 213 19.69 -3.44 -31.14
N LYS A 214 19.29 -2.72 -30.08
CA LYS A 214 18.31 -1.62 -30.11
C LYS A 214 18.91 -0.24 -29.83
N SER A 215 20.16 -0.14 -29.36
CA SER A 215 20.80 1.14 -29.03
C SER A 215 22.30 1.13 -29.32
N ASN A 216 22.77 2.09 -30.10
CA ASN A 216 24.15 2.56 -30.01
C ASN A 216 24.23 3.50 -28.80
N ILE A 217 25.26 3.32 -27.95
CA ILE A 217 25.92 4.32 -27.06
C ILE A 217 26.14 3.83 -25.63
N SER A 218 27.33 4.19 -25.14
CA SER A 218 27.96 3.96 -23.86
C SER A 218 27.16 4.48 -22.66
N ASN A 219 26.75 3.58 -21.77
CA ASN A 219 26.32 3.93 -20.41
C ASN A 219 27.55 4.19 -19.53
N ASN A 220 28.20 5.34 -19.72
CA ASN A 220 29.30 5.74 -18.87
C ASN A 220 28.85 6.91 -18.00
N GLU A 221 28.13 6.62 -16.91
CA GLU A 221 27.97 7.58 -15.82
C GLU A 221 27.95 6.95 -14.43
N CYS A 222 29.05 7.20 -13.74
CA CYS A 222 29.05 7.49 -12.31
C CYS A 222 28.63 8.97 -12.17
N VAL A 223 27.67 9.34 -11.31
CA VAL A 223 27.61 10.66 -10.63
C VAL A 223 26.47 10.76 -9.60
N LEU A 224 26.91 11.12 -8.38
CA LEU A 224 26.23 11.73 -7.22
C LEU A 224 25.20 10.91 -6.44
N GLN A 225 25.72 9.93 -5.69
CA GLN A 225 25.25 9.70 -4.32
C GLN A 225 25.77 10.84 -3.43
N CYS A 226 24.88 11.57 -2.75
CA CYS A 226 24.95 11.91 -1.31
C CYS A 226 24.06 13.13 -1.01
N VAL A 227 22.92 12.91 -0.35
CA VAL A 227 22.41 13.88 0.63
C VAL A 227 22.56 13.19 1.99
N GLU A 228 23.49 13.73 2.80
CA GLU A 228 23.79 13.39 4.19
C GLU A 228 23.54 11.92 4.64
N ARG A 229 24.60 11.10 4.57
CA ARG A 229 24.77 9.79 5.25
C ARG A 229 23.70 8.70 5.00
N ARG A 230 22.67 8.92 4.17
CA ARG A 230 21.73 7.87 3.69
C ARG A 230 21.42 8.03 2.20
N LYS A 231 21.62 6.96 1.42
CA LYS A 231 21.37 6.93 -0.03
C LYS A 231 19.86 6.90 -0.30
N ILE A 232 19.26 8.03 -0.66
CA ILE A 232 17.80 8.14 -0.88
C ILE A 232 17.30 7.44 -2.16
N GLY A 233 18.18 7.15 -3.13
CA GLY A 233 17.89 6.30 -4.29
C GLY A 233 18.20 4.81 -4.08
N ASP A 234 18.38 4.35 -2.84
CA ASP A 234 18.66 2.94 -2.57
C ASP A 234 17.43 2.08 -2.88
N LYS A 235 17.62 1.03 -3.69
CA LYS A 235 16.54 0.17 -4.20
C LYS A 235 15.37 0.92 -4.85
N SER A 236 15.67 2.07 -5.46
CA SER A 236 14.71 2.96 -6.11
C SER A 236 15.32 3.62 -7.36
N ILE A 237 14.55 4.49 -8.00
CA ILE A 237 14.95 5.33 -9.13
C ILE A 237 16.01 6.34 -8.66
N LEU A 238 16.90 6.74 -9.57
CA LEU A 238 17.92 7.74 -9.30
C LEU A 238 17.29 9.14 -9.19
N MET A 239 17.60 9.89 -8.14
CA MET A 239 16.93 11.17 -7.83
C MET A 239 17.11 12.28 -8.88
N THR A 240 18.10 12.15 -9.77
CA THR A 240 18.34 13.07 -10.90
C THR A 240 17.51 12.72 -12.15
N VAL A 241 16.77 11.62 -12.12
CA VAL A 241 15.80 11.27 -13.16
C VAL A 241 14.72 12.33 -13.23
N LYS A 242 14.28 12.63 -14.45
CA LYS A 242 13.28 13.62 -14.75
C LYS A 242 11.95 12.96 -15.09
N HIS A 243 10.90 13.50 -14.50
CA HIS A 243 9.54 13.41 -14.96
C HIS A 243 9.24 14.53 -15.96
N TRP A 244 8.05 14.49 -16.51
CA TRP A 244 7.45 15.51 -17.36
C TRP A 244 7.62 16.90 -16.76
N ASN A 245 7.91 17.86 -17.65
CA ASN A 245 8.17 19.26 -17.30
C ASN A 245 9.37 19.45 -16.34
N ASP A 246 10.43 18.65 -16.55
CA ASP A 246 11.71 18.69 -15.82
C ASP A 246 11.60 18.50 -14.29
N VAL A 247 10.49 17.92 -13.81
CA VAL A 247 10.33 17.63 -12.38
C VAL A 247 11.26 16.49 -12.00
N LEU A 248 12.21 16.76 -11.11
CA LEU A 248 13.12 15.72 -10.63
C LEU A 248 12.38 14.67 -9.78
N GLU A 249 12.76 13.40 -9.96
CA GLU A 249 12.35 12.27 -9.13
C GLU A 249 12.58 12.58 -7.65
N TYR A 250 13.64 13.33 -7.33
CA TYR A 250 13.87 13.86 -5.97
C TYR A 250 12.63 14.51 -5.31
N ASN A 251 11.82 15.23 -6.09
CA ASN A 251 10.61 15.92 -5.63
C ASN A 251 9.34 15.08 -5.88
N ALA A 252 9.35 14.20 -6.88
CA ALA A 252 8.17 13.46 -7.31
C ALA A 252 8.10 12.02 -6.76
N HIS A 253 9.18 11.49 -6.17
CA HIS A 253 9.31 10.09 -5.75
C HIS A 253 8.11 9.59 -4.94
N ILE A 254 7.72 10.35 -3.92
CA ILE A 254 6.62 9.95 -3.02
C ILE A 254 5.24 10.01 -3.69
N LEU A 255 5.14 10.66 -4.84
CA LEU A 255 3.91 10.78 -5.62
C LEU A 255 3.77 9.66 -6.65
N TYR A 256 4.83 8.89 -6.95
CA TYR A 256 4.82 7.90 -8.03
C TYR A 256 3.67 6.88 -7.93
N GLY A 257 3.45 6.30 -6.74
CA GLY A 257 2.35 5.37 -6.52
C GLY A 257 0.97 6.03 -6.56
N LEU A 258 0.87 7.27 -6.11
CA LEU A 258 -0.37 8.05 -6.19
C LEU A 258 -0.71 8.37 -7.65
N SER A 259 0.25 8.86 -8.44
CA SER A 259 0.02 9.20 -9.85
C SER A 259 -0.35 7.97 -10.67
N GLU A 260 0.30 6.82 -10.45
CA GLU A 260 -0.13 5.55 -11.06
C GLU A 260 -1.55 5.17 -10.64
N SER A 261 -1.91 5.33 -9.36
CA SER A 261 -3.25 5.00 -8.86
C SER A 261 -4.33 5.86 -9.50
N VAL A 262 -4.08 7.17 -9.64
CA VAL A 262 -4.97 8.14 -10.29
C VAL A 262 -5.21 7.76 -11.74
N VAL A 263 -4.13 7.56 -12.51
CA VAL A 263 -4.20 7.20 -13.93
C VAL A 263 -4.91 5.85 -14.08
N THR A 264 -4.53 4.85 -13.29
CA THR A 264 -5.11 3.50 -13.36
C THR A 264 -6.60 3.49 -13.05
N GLN A 265 -7.06 4.18 -12.00
CA GLN A 265 -8.48 4.28 -11.67
C GLN A 265 -9.30 4.89 -12.83
N ARG A 266 -8.81 6.00 -13.40
CA ARG A 266 -9.47 6.68 -14.53
C ARG A 266 -9.55 5.79 -15.76
N VAL A 267 -8.43 5.14 -16.09
CA VAL A 267 -8.35 4.21 -17.22
C VAL A 267 -9.29 3.03 -17.04
N LEU A 268 -9.31 2.39 -15.87
CA LEU A 268 -10.20 1.26 -15.60
C LEU A 268 -11.67 1.63 -15.72
N THR A 269 -12.05 2.81 -15.23
CA THR A 269 -13.43 3.32 -15.40
C THR A 269 -13.79 3.43 -16.88
N THR A 270 -12.85 3.89 -17.71
CA THR A 270 -13.04 4.06 -19.15
C THR A 270 -13.08 2.73 -19.91
N VAL A 271 -12.23 1.77 -19.53
CA VAL A 271 -12.10 0.48 -20.22
C VAL A 271 -13.22 -0.49 -19.84
N THR A 272 -13.58 -0.55 -18.56
CA THR A 272 -14.53 -1.55 -18.05
C THR A 272 -15.98 -1.04 -18.02
N HIS A 273 -16.18 0.28 -18.10
CA HIS A 273 -17.47 0.95 -17.87
C HIS A 273 -18.13 0.56 -16.53
N LYS A 274 -17.33 0.11 -15.57
CA LYS A 274 -17.73 -0.26 -14.22
C LYS A 274 -17.00 0.61 -13.20
N ARG A 275 -17.49 0.60 -11.97
CA ARG A 275 -16.75 1.17 -10.83
C ARG A 275 -15.42 0.41 -10.69
N PRO A 276 -14.27 1.10 -10.68
CA PRO A 276 -12.97 0.43 -10.66
C PRO A 276 -12.62 -0.09 -9.28
N PHE A 277 -11.83 -1.17 -9.24
CA PHE A 277 -11.11 -1.60 -8.04
C PHE A 277 -9.61 -1.56 -8.33
N VAL A 278 -8.88 -0.75 -7.55
CA VAL A 278 -7.42 -0.64 -7.58
C VAL A 278 -6.89 -0.92 -6.18
N LEU A 279 -5.88 -1.76 -6.06
CA LEU A 279 -5.15 -2.06 -4.83
C LEU A 279 -3.69 -1.66 -5.02
N SER A 280 -3.20 -0.69 -4.24
CA SER A 280 -1.87 -0.09 -4.44
C SER A 280 -0.94 -0.25 -3.24
N ARG A 281 0.36 -0.48 -3.51
CA ARG A 281 1.36 -0.59 -2.43
C ARG A 281 1.78 0.75 -1.91
N SER A 282 2.18 1.63 -2.81
CA SER A 282 2.69 2.95 -2.47
C SER A 282 1.54 3.94 -2.47
N THR A 283 1.44 4.73 -1.40
CA THR A 283 0.36 5.70 -1.22
C THR A 283 0.92 7.01 -0.69
N PHE A 284 0.22 8.09 -1.01
CA PHE A 284 0.44 9.41 -0.45
C PHE A 284 -0.91 10.01 -0.02
N VAL A 285 -0.88 11.20 0.59
CA VAL A 285 -2.12 11.91 0.93
C VAL A 285 -2.97 12.13 -0.33
N GLY A 286 -4.24 11.72 -0.27
CA GLY A 286 -5.17 11.70 -1.40
C GLY A 286 -5.31 10.35 -2.12
N SER A 287 -4.42 9.37 -1.89
CA SER A 287 -4.52 8.06 -2.55
C SER A 287 -5.84 7.32 -2.30
N GLY A 288 -6.46 7.52 -1.13
CA GLY A 288 -7.73 6.89 -0.78
C GLY A 288 -8.90 7.24 -1.71
N ALA A 289 -8.81 8.36 -2.45
CA ALA A 289 -9.79 8.74 -3.46
C ALA A 289 -9.70 7.90 -4.75
N HIS A 290 -8.60 7.15 -4.92
CA HIS A 290 -8.31 6.42 -6.16
C HIS A 290 -8.07 4.92 -5.96
N THR A 291 -7.62 4.49 -4.78
CA THR A 291 -7.17 3.11 -4.55
C THR A 291 -7.40 2.64 -3.12
N ALA A 292 -7.61 1.33 -2.97
CA ALA A 292 -7.39 0.61 -1.73
C ALA A 292 -5.89 0.38 -1.48
N HIS A 293 -5.53 -0.05 -0.27
CA HIS A 293 -4.14 -0.30 0.13
C HIS A 293 -4.04 -1.57 0.99
N TRP A 294 -2.93 -2.30 0.87
CA TRP A 294 -2.56 -3.39 1.77
C TRP A 294 -1.18 -3.13 2.39
N THR A 295 -0.93 -3.67 3.58
CA THR A 295 0.26 -3.37 4.39
C THR A 295 1.59 -3.91 3.84
N GLY A 296 1.60 -4.49 2.64
CA GLY A 296 2.79 -5.03 2.02
C GLY A 296 3.22 -6.38 2.61
N ASN A 297 4.51 -6.67 2.43
CA ASN A 297 5.13 -7.94 2.80
C ASN A 297 5.31 -8.03 4.32
N ASN A 298 4.26 -8.42 5.03
CA ASN A 298 4.35 -8.81 6.41
C ASN A 298 5.07 -10.17 6.54
N LYS A 299 5.63 -10.44 7.72
CA LYS A 299 6.13 -11.77 8.05
C LYS A 299 5.07 -12.45 8.90
N VAL A 300 4.77 -13.72 8.62
CA VAL A 300 4.01 -14.57 9.54
C VAL A 300 4.87 -14.71 10.79
N LYS A 301 4.62 -13.87 11.78
CA LYS A 301 5.28 -13.93 13.07
C LYS A 301 4.20 -14.20 14.11
N ARG A 302 4.42 -15.20 14.94
CA ARG A 302 3.72 -15.33 16.22
C ARG A 302 4.24 -14.24 17.13
N THR A 303 3.71 -13.03 16.98
CA THR A 303 4.04 -11.88 17.83
C THR A 303 2.87 -11.55 18.68
N SER A 304 3.13 -11.34 19.97
CA SER A 304 2.17 -10.79 20.89
C SER A 304 1.58 -9.50 20.32
N PHE A 305 0.27 -9.36 20.37
CA PHE A 305 -0.41 -8.16 19.90
C PHE A 305 -0.70 -7.21 21.07
N THR A 306 -0.83 -5.92 20.76
CA THR A 306 -1.24 -4.89 21.70
C THR A 306 -2.66 -4.46 21.37
N LEU A 307 -3.58 -4.60 22.32
CA LEU A 307 -4.95 -4.13 22.15
C LEU A 307 -4.99 -2.63 22.43
N ILE A 308 -5.38 -1.84 21.43
CA ILE A 308 -5.62 -0.41 21.57
C ILE A 308 -7.11 -0.19 21.69
N VAL A 309 -7.56 0.39 22.80
CA VAL A 309 -8.95 0.81 22.99
C VAL A 309 -8.97 2.33 23.05
N ALA A 310 -9.66 2.96 22.10
CA ALA A 310 -9.81 4.40 22.06
C ALA A 310 -11.22 4.78 22.52
N PHE A 311 -11.30 5.72 23.46
CA PHE A 311 -12.56 6.32 23.89
C PHE A 311 -12.71 7.72 23.32
N ASP A 312 -13.94 8.08 22.95
CA ASP A 312 -14.29 9.47 22.66
C ASP A 312 -14.10 10.34 23.94
N LYS A 313 -13.94 11.67 23.80
CA LYS A 313 -13.75 12.61 24.92
C LYS A 313 -14.93 12.75 25.90
N SER A 314 -16.06 12.06 25.71
CA SER A 314 -17.23 12.07 26.57
C SER A 314 -16.95 11.54 27.98
N SER A 315 -17.54 12.16 29.00
CA SER A 315 -17.33 11.83 30.42
C SER A 315 -17.66 10.36 30.73
N HIS A 316 -18.50 9.74 29.90
CA HIS A 316 -18.86 8.33 29.95
C HIS A 316 -18.86 7.77 28.52
N ALA A 317 -17.96 6.83 28.23
CA ALA A 317 -17.83 6.23 26.91
C ALA A 317 -17.76 4.71 27.02
N THR A 318 -18.26 4.00 26.02
CA THR A 318 -18.17 2.54 25.94
C THR A 318 -17.53 2.12 24.61
N ALA A 319 -16.64 1.14 24.65
CA ALA A 319 -16.04 0.54 23.46
C ALA A 319 -16.28 -0.98 23.49
N PHE A 320 -16.57 -1.55 22.33
CA PHE A 320 -16.79 -2.98 22.15
C PHE A 320 -15.87 -3.50 21.05
N GLY A 321 -15.32 -4.70 21.25
CA GLY A 321 -14.50 -5.38 20.26
C GLY A 321 -14.72 -6.89 20.32
N LYS A 322 -14.51 -7.56 19.19
CA LYS A 322 -14.54 -9.02 19.09
C LYS A 322 -13.28 -9.47 18.36
N LEU A 323 -12.65 -10.53 18.85
CA LEU A 323 -11.48 -11.16 18.25
C LEU A 323 -11.78 -12.65 18.10
N PHE A 324 -11.60 -13.19 16.90
CA PHE A 324 -11.72 -14.61 16.62
C PHE A 324 -10.36 -15.09 16.10
N VAL A 325 -9.89 -16.22 16.63
CA VAL A 325 -8.59 -16.82 16.29
C VAL A 325 -8.83 -18.30 16.08
N ASP A 326 -8.44 -18.86 14.94
CA ASP A 326 -8.62 -20.27 14.62
C ASP A 326 -7.35 -20.89 14.00
N ASN A 327 -7.46 -22.16 13.63
CA ASN A 327 -6.42 -22.95 12.96
C ASN A 327 -6.30 -22.65 11.46
N CYS A 328 -7.14 -21.76 10.91
CA CYS A 328 -7.28 -21.47 9.49
C CYS A 328 -7.53 -22.71 8.59
N GLN A 329 -8.00 -23.83 9.14
CA GLN A 329 -8.28 -25.07 8.39
C GLN A 329 -9.78 -25.30 8.17
N ASP A 330 -10.62 -24.76 9.06
CA ASP A 330 -12.06 -24.90 8.98
C ASP A 330 -12.68 -23.91 7.98
N HIS A 331 -13.65 -24.36 7.20
CA HIS A 331 -14.34 -23.54 6.19
C HIS A 331 -15.29 -22.49 6.80
N GLU A 332 -15.70 -22.66 8.05
CA GLU A 332 -16.62 -21.76 8.75
C GLU A 332 -16.02 -21.25 10.07
N MET A 333 -16.29 -19.98 10.40
CA MET A 333 -15.84 -19.34 11.65
C MET A 333 -16.72 -19.77 12.83
N GLU A 334 -16.54 -21.03 13.26
CA GLU A 334 -17.24 -21.60 14.42
C GLU A 334 -16.32 -21.69 15.63
N VAL A 335 -16.85 -21.38 16.82
CA VAL A 335 -16.12 -21.59 18.07
C VAL A 335 -16.14 -23.07 18.42
N ARG A 336 -14.99 -23.72 18.23
CA ARG A 336 -14.71 -25.12 18.52
C ARG A 336 -13.55 -25.25 19.50
N ASP A 337 -13.74 -26.06 20.53
CA ASP A 337 -12.72 -26.35 21.53
C ASP A 337 -11.48 -26.96 20.88
N GLY A 338 -10.29 -26.47 21.29
CA GLY A 338 -8.99 -26.93 20.79
C GLY A 338 -8.60 -26.49 19.39
N SER A 339 -9.50 -25.85 18.63
CA SER A 339 -9.24 -25.40 17.23
C SER A 339 -9.48 -23.91 17.00
N SER A 340 -10.19 -23.24 17.91
CA SER A 340 -10.45 -21.80 17.84
C SER A 340 -10.62 -21.18 19.22
N THR A 341 -10.44 -19.87 19.30
CA THR A 341 -10.65 -19.02 20.48
C THR A 341 -11.40 -17.77 20.06
N PHE A 342 -12.44 -17.43 20.81
CA PHE A 342 -13.21 -16.20 20.60
C PHE A 342 -13.16 -15.32 21.84
N VAL A 343 -12.88 -14.04 21.64
CA VAL A 343 -12.73 -13.07 22.71
C VAL A 343 -13.64 -11.86 22.46
N GLN A 344 -14.42 -11.50 23.47
CA GLN A 344 -15.21 -10.29 23.48
C GLN A 344 -14.59 -9.29 24.46
N TYR A 345 -14.32 -8.10 23.96
CA TYR A 345 -13.79 -6.98 24.75
C TYR A 345 -14.90 -5.97 24.97
N PHE A 346 -15.06 -5.56 26.22
CA PHE A 346 -15.94 -4.48 26.60
C PHE A 346 -15.21 -3.51 27.50
N ALA A 347 -15.06 -2.28 27.05
CA ALA A 347 -14.38 -1.24 27.81
C ALA A 347 -15.35 -0.13 28.17
N LYS A 348 -15.30 0.34 29.42
CA LYS A 348 -16.04 1.51 29.88
C LYS A 348 -15.07 2.58 30.35
N ARG A 349 -15.37 3.82 30.05
CA ARG A 349 -14.70 4.99 30.60
C ARG A 349 -15.66 5.75 31.50
N SER A 350 -15.21 6.08 32.70
CA SER A 350 -15.77 7.15 33.54
C SER A 350 -14.84 8.37 33.51
N SER A 351 -15.26 9.48 34.11
CA SER A 351 -14.61 10.79 34.00
C SER A 351 -13.08 10.81 34.22
N HIS A 352 -12.53 9.87 35.01
CA HIS A 352 -11.10 9.78 35.32
C HIS A 352 -10.50 8.37 35.22
N ALA A 353 -11.30 7.38 34.83
CA ALA A 353 -10.94 5.97 34.96
C ALA A 353 -11.47 5.13 33.78
N GLY A 354 -10.64 4.22 33.27
CA GLY A 354 -11.05 3.20 32.31
C GLY A 354 -11.12 1.82 32.96
N SER A 355 -12.12 1.04 32.60
CA SER A 355 -12.17 -0.40 32.86
C SER A 355 -12.30 -1.18 31.55
N LEU A 356 -11.63 -2.33 31.51
CA LEU A 356 -11.78 -3.32 30.43
C LEU A 356 -12.27 -4.63 31.07
N ILE A 357 -13.30 -5.19 30.47
CA ILE A 357 -13.88 -6.51 30.75
C ILE A 357 -13.62 -7.35 29.51
N GLU A 358 -13.04 -8.52 29.71
CA GLU A 358 -12.76 -9.49 28.65
C GLU A 358 -13.59 -10.75 28.93
N ARG A 359 -14.22 -11.31 27.88
CA ARG A 359 -14.88 -12.61 27.91
C ARG A 359 -14.25 -13.51 26.86
N VAL A 360 -13.54 -14.54 27.31
CA VAL A 360 -12.90 -15.54 26.45
C VAL A 360 -13.79 -16.78 26.37
N ILE A 361 -13.99 -17.31 25.16
CA ILE A 361 -14.67 -18.57 24.86
C ILE A 361 -13.65 -19.47 24.14
N SER A 362 -13.50 -20.71 24.61
CA SER A 362 -12.55 -21.70 24.08
C SER A 362 -11.10 -21.19 24.03
N GLY A 363 -10.57 -20.72 25.17
CA GLY A 363 -9.23 -20.10 25.27
C GLY A 363 -8.03 -21.05 25.04
N ASP A 364 -8.27 -22.36 25.09
CA ASP A 364 -7.22 -23.37 25.03
C ASP A 364 -6.43 -23.36 23.71
N TYR A 365 -7.09 -23.04 22.61
CA TYR A 365 -6.42 -22.94 21.31
C TYR A 365 -5.40 -21.80 21.28
N ALA A 366 -5.80 -20.58 21.66
CA ALA A 366 -4.89 -19.44 21.75
C ALA A 366 -3.73 -19.70 22.72
N LEU A 367 -3.99 -20.36 23.85
CA LEU A 367 -2.96 -20.78 24.80
C LEU A 367 -1.97 -21.79 24.19
N ALA A 368 -2.47 -22.84 23.54
CA ALA A 368 -1.63 -23.84 22.86
C ALA A 368 -0.76 -23.24 21.75
N GLN A 369 -1.24 -22.18 21.09
CA GLN A 369 -0.49 -21.46 20.07
C GLN A 369 0.47 -20.38 20.63
N GLY A 370 0.47 -20.16 21.96
CA GLY A 370 1.28 -19.12 22.60
C GLY A 370 0.83 -17.69 22.27
N LEU A 371 -0.43 -17.50 21.89
CA LEU A 371 -1.00 -16.22 21.46
C LEU A 371 -1.44 -15.39 22.66
N VAL A 372 -0.49 -14.70 23.28
CA VAL A 372 -0.68 -13.93 24.50
C VAL A 372 -0.92 -12.45 24.16
N LEU A 373 -1.98 -11.85 24.73
CA LEU A 373 -2.12 -10.39 24.70
C LEU A 373 -1.04 -9.82 25.61
N GLN A 374 -0.07 -9.08 25.09
CA GLN A 374 1.04 -8.63 25.93
C GLN A 374 0.76 -7.30 26.59
N ASN A 375 0.05 -6.40 25.89
CA ASN A 375 -0.20 -5.05 26.35
C ASN A 375 -1.62 -4.60 25.98
N ILE A 376 -2.24 -3.84 26.88
CA ILE A 376 -3.48 -3.11 26.64
C ILE A 376 -3.16 -1.62 26.77
N LYS A 377 -3.51 -0.83 25.77
CA LYS A 377 -3.41 0.64 25.82
C LYS A 377 -4.80 1.25 25.70
N LEU A 378 -5.24 1.91 26.78
CA LEU A 378 -6.47 2.71 26.78
C LEU A 378 -6.11 4.16 26.43
N LEU A 379 -6.63 4.67 25.32
CA LEU A 379 -6.45 6.06 24.88
C LEU A 379 -7.62 6.91 25.35
N GLY A 380 -7.33 8.10 25.89
CA GLY A 380 -8.34 9.04 26.41
C GLY A 380 -8.66 8.90 27.90
N VAL A 381 -7.86 8.14 28.67
CA VAL A 381 -7.98 8.05 30.14
C VAL A 381 -6.72 8.58 30.82
N SER A 382 -6.87 9.31 31.92
CA SER A 382 -5.77 9.89 32.70
C SER A 382 -5.18 8.91 33.72
N LYS A 383 -5.95 7.88 34.13
CA LYS A 383 -5.51 6.84 35.05
C LYS A 383 -6.27 5.54 34.75
N ILE A 384 -5.57 4.39 34.78
CA ILE A 384 -6.20 3.07 34.72
C ILE A 384 -6.43 2.64 36.16
N THR A 385 -7.69 2.47 36.58
CA THR A 385 -8.02 2.11 37.96
C THR A 385 -8.27 0.61 38.11
N HIS A 386 -9.01 -0.05 37.20
CA HIS A 386 -9.36 -1.47 37.33
C HIS A 386 -9.39 -2.21 35.98
N ILE A 387 -8.70 -3.35 35.91
CA ILE A 387 -8.90 -4.39 34.87
C ILE A 387 -9.65 -5.52 35.57
N ILE A 388 -10.96 -5.62 35.37
CA ILE A 388 -11.77 -6.69 35.99
C ILE A 388 -11.67 -7.92 35.10
N ARG A 389 -10.98 -8.94 35.63
CA ARG A 389 -10.66 -10.19 34.96
C ARG A 389 -11.71 -11.24 35.34
N LEU A 390 -12.44 -11.74 34.35
CA LEU A 390 -13.19 -12.99 34.47
C LEU A 390 -12.35 -14.02 33.69
N SER A 391 -11.60 -14.85 34.42
CA SER A 391 -10.61 -15.86 33.96
C SER A 391 -11.12 -16.71 32.78
N PHE A 392 -10.31 -17.24 31.84
CA PHE A 392 -9.10 -18.05 32.01
C PHE A 392 -7.98 -17.71 30.98
N TYR A 393 -6.83 -17.31 31.54
CA TYR A 393 -5.47 -17.03 31.03
C TYR A 393 -5.15 -16.81 29.54
N LEU A 394 -4.53 -15.66 29.26
CA LEU A 394 -3.54 -15.40 28.20
C LEU A 394 -2.54 -14.33 28.68
N TYR A 395 -1.78 -14.55 29.77
CA TYR A 395 -0.71 -13.60 30.21
C TYR A 395 0.44 -14.28 30.99
N SER A 396 1.67 -13.84 30.73
CA SER A 396 2.84 -13.94 31.62
C SER A 396 3.21 -12.52 32.08
N LEU A 397 3.35 -12.30 33.39
CA LEU A 397 3.62 -10.99 33.99
C LEU A 397 5.12 -10.81 34.28
N SER A 398 5.69 -9.70 33.80
CA SER A 398 6.95 -9.13 34.34
C SER A 398 6.70 -7.67 34.71
N PHE A 399 6.95 -7.31 35.96
CA PHE A 399 6.94 -5.92 36.45
C PHE A 399 8.31 -5.28 36.22
N ASN A 400 8.34 -4.05 35.71
CA ASN A 400 9.44 -3.09 35.87
C ASN A 400 8.83 -1.71 36.12
#